data_AF-A0A0D2MTJ3-F1
#
_entry.id   AF-A0A0D2MTJ3-F1
#
_cell.length_a   1.000
_cell.length_b   1.000
_cell.length_c   1.000
_cell.angle_alpha   90.00
_cell.angle_beta   90.00
_cell.angle_gamma   90.00
#
_symmetry.space_group_name_H-M   'P 1'
#
loop_
_entity.id
_entity.type
_entity.pdbx_description
1 polymer ?
#
loop_
_entity_poly.entity_id
_entity_poly.type
_entity_poly.pdbx_seq_one_letter_code
_entity_poly.pdbx_strand_id
1 'polypeptide(L)'
;MLDTGLLSLWPTWCGRRKTKQPYWDLQLCEQKTIDLALSTAASHSDIRGALTMTPCDLFKQLQGRTLWIIGDSMSKDLIKAFKCFMIEFWDLRQYHLTNNFTAMHHLHSLPGFGEPTCIHMPGYTRMCQIHAIQGDLFVNTSRAAAGVLPLITGGRLVHKEDVVVLNFGLWHGEVQRPAYIQHLHELGEFWAARREEYPWFFFMETPKQHFADAHDGDYQSSWLYDKKRRRGNHTCGPIKNVTYLQDGSLAARAGDKVAERVAAGTWRNLDARRILEGKYGMPLVPIFNTTVAAWDMHRKNYAGTECSHFCHPSIPQLWLWVLHKTLQANGVTPLPPPKGPVRERNGCAQVYERDETKLGAPKSVDKVIAEAQKRHEQLLHERQSVLWRLLGRLRLRRALAR
;
A
#
# COMPACT_ATOMS: atom_id res chain seq x y z
N MET A 1 -18.82 -12.77 17.48
CA MET A 1 -17.93 -11.62 17.23
C MET A 1 -16.79 -11.74 18.20
N LEU A 2 -15.59 -12.03 17.72
CA LEU A 2 -14.40 -12.04 18.56
C LEU A 2 -14.09 -10.59 18.92
N ASP A 3 -14.27 -10.26 20.20
CA ASP A 3 -13.86 -8.99 20.79
C ASP A 3 -12.34 -9.05 20.95
N THR A 4 -11.60 -8.81 19.87
CA THR A 4 -10.16 -9.11 19.85
C THR A 4 -9.33 -8.12 20.65
N GLY A 5 -9.89 -7.01 21.18
CA GLY A 5 -9.18 -6.03 22.02
C GLY A 5 -7.90 -5.44 21.42
N LEU A 6 -7.57 -5.79 20.17
CA LEU A 6 -6.35 -5.42 19.49
C LEU A 6 -6.57 -4.06 18.85
N LEU A 7 -6.04 -3.04 19.52
CA LEU A 7 -5.98 -1.69 18.99
C LEU A 7 -4.91 -1.64 17.90
N SER A 8 -5.30 -1.19 16.72
CA SER A 8 -4.34 -0.77 15.70
C SER A 8 -3.98 0.69 15.91
N LEU A 9 -2.70 1.00 15.74
CA LEU A 9 -2.19 2.37 15.73
C LEU A 9 -2.38 3.09 14.39
N TRP A 10 -2.90 2.39 13.36
CA TRP A 10 -3.04 2.96 12.03
C TRP A 10 -4.11 4.03 11.89
N PRO A 11 -5.32 3.89 12.48
CA PRO A 11 -6.30 4.96 12.44
C PRO A 11 -5.80 6.22 13.16
N THR A 12 -4.90 6.09 14.12
CA THR A 12 -4.29 7.23 14.82
C THR A 12 -3.21 7.92 13.99
N TRP A 13 -2.38 7.18 13.25
CA TRP A 13 -1.38 7.78 12.36
C TRP A 13 -1.99 8.31 11.06
N CYS A 14 -3.04 7.64 10.58
CA CYS A 14 -3.58 7.82 9.24
C CYS A 14 -5.04 8.21 9.11
N GLY A 15 -5.77 8.30 10.22
CA GLY A 15 -7.08 8.94 10.24
C GLY A 15 -6.92 10.43 9.95
N ARG A 16 -7.28 10.85 8.72
CA ARG A 16 -7.41 12.26 8.40
C ARG A 16 -8.81 12.75 8.75
N ARG A 17 -8.90 14.01 9.18
CA ARG A 17 -10.17 14.74 9.20
C ARG A 17 -10.52 15.14 7.77
N LYS A 18 -11.81 15.22 7.46
CA LYS A 18 -12.29 15.75 6.17
C LYS A 18 -11.65 17.11 5.90
N THR A 19 -10.92 17.16 4.81
CA THR A 19 -10.27 18.35 4.29
C THR A 19 -11.29 19.04 3.40
N LYS A 20 -11.41 20.37 3.40
CA LYS A 20 -12.33 21.04 2.45
C LYS A 20 -11.90 20.86 0.98
N GLN A 21 -10.92 19.99 0.69
CA GLN A 21 -10.47 19.63 -0.64
C GLN A 21 -11.19 18.34 -1.09
N PRO A 22 -12.18 18.44 -2.00
CA PRO A 22 -13.08 17.34 -2.33
C PRO A 22 -12.35 16.09 -2.87
N TYR A 23 -11.22 16.25 -3.58
CA TYR A 23 -10.49 15.11 -4.12
C TYR A 23 -9.87 14.19 -3.05
N TRP A 24 -9.36 14.78 -1.96
CA TRP A 24 -8.68 14.03 -0.92
C TRP A 24 -9.68 13.29 -0.04
N ASP A 25 -10.81 13.92 0.24
CA ASP A 25 -11.89 13.34 1.03
C ASP A 25 -12.50 12.09 0.40
N LEU A 26 -12.49 12.01 -0.94
CA LEU A 26 -12.95 10.83 -1.68
C LEU A 26 -12.06 9.59 -1.46
N GLN A 27 -10.84 9.78 -0.99
CA GLN A 27 -9.88 8.71 -0.76
C GLN A 27 -9.91 8.19 0.68
N LEU A 28 -10.64 8.84 1.58
CA LEU A 28 -10.71 8.44 2.98
C LEU A 28 -11.65 7.25 3.16
N CYS A 29 -11.22 6.26 3.95
CA CYS A 29 -12.10 5.16 4.32
C CYS A 29 -13.18 5.62 5.30
N GLU A 30 -14.36 5.03 5.17
CA GLU A 30 -15.39 5.10 6.21
C GLU A 30 -14.94 4.26 7.43
N GLN A 31 -15.40 4.62 8.64
CA GLN A 31 -14.98 3.93 9.87
C GLN A 31 -15.25 2.41 9.80
N LYS A 32 -16.40 2.01 9.22
CA LYS A 32 -16.73 0.60 9.03
C LYS A 32 -15.68 -0.15 8.19
N THR A 33 -15.16 0.50 7.15
CA THR A 33 -14.12 -0.07 6.28
C THR A 33 -12.78 -0.17 7.02
N ILE A 34 -12.46 0.82 7.86
CA ILE A 34 -11.30 0.77 8.74
C ILE A 34 -11.42 -0.42 9.70
N ASP A 35 -12.55 -0.53 10.41
CA ASP A 35 -12.81 -1.63 11.35
C ASP A 35 -12.70 -3.00 10.67
N LEU A 36 -13.16 -3.11 9.42
CA LEU A 36 -13.01 -4.34 8.63
C LEU A 36 -11.55 -4.63 8.29
N ALA A 37 -10.77 -3.65 7.85
CA ALA A 37 -9.34 -3.83 7.60
C ALA A 37 -8.59 -4.31 8.85
N LEU A 38 -8.93 -3.75 10.01
CA LEU A 38 -8.37 -4.18 11.30
C LEU A 38 -8.80 -5.60 11.68
N SER A 39 -10.08 -5.93 11.49
CA SER A 39 -10.58 -7.28 11.72
C SER A 39 -9.90 -8.30 10.81
N THR A 40 -9.70 -7.98 9.53
CA THR A 40 -8.97 -8.81 8.59
C THR A 40 -7.54 -9.02 9.06
N ALA A 41 -6.81 -7.96 9.43
CA ALA A 41 -5.47 -8.11 9.97
C ALA A 41 -5.43 -8.97 11.24
N ALA A 42 -6.40 -8.80 12.15
CA ALA A 42 -6.47 -9.57 13.38
C ALA A 42 -6.73 -11.07 13.14
N SER A 43 -7.47 -11.43 12.09
CA SER A 43 -7.83 -12.82 11.81
C SER A 43 -6.78 -13.60 11.00
N HIS A 44 -5.75 -12.95 10.46
CA HIS A 44 -4.75 -13.59 9.58
C HIS A 44 -3.33 -13.46 10.16
N SER A 45 -2.64 -14.58 10.39
CA SER A 45 -1.36 -14.60 11.09
C SER A 45 -0.20 -13.99 10.32
N ASP A 46 -0.22 -14.03 8.99
CA ASP A 46 0.77 -13.43 8.11
C ASP A 46 0.81 -11.90 8.22
N ILE A 47 -0.34 -11.28 8.46
CA ILE A 47 -0.50 -9.82 8.58
C ILE A 47 -0.89 -9.32 9.97
N ARG A 48 -1.10 -10.20 10.96
CA ARG A 48 -1.49 -9.79 12.34
C ARG A 48 -0.48 -8.84 12.97
N GLY A 49 0.82 -9.05 12.72
CA GLY A 49 1.88 -8.18 13.25
C GLY A 49 1.80 -6.74 12.76
N ALA A 50 1.08 -6.50 11.66
CA ALA A 50 0.81 -5.16 11.15
C ALA A 50 0.07 -4.28 12.17
N LEU A 51 -0.76 -4.88 13.04
CA LEU A 51 -1.50 -4.18 14.10
C LEU A 51 -0.60 -3.58 15.19
N THR A 52 0.56 -4.21 15.42
CA THR A 52 1.54 -3.81 16.43
C THR A 52 2.79 -3.17 15.84
N MET A 53 2.91 -3.12 14.51
CA MET A 53 4.03 -2.49 13.82
C MET A 53 3.98 -0.97 14.03
N THR A 54 5.12 -0.42 14.42
CA THR A 54 5.34 1.01 14.63
C THR A 54 6.21 1.61 13.53
N PRO A 55 6.19 2.94 13.35
CA PRO A 55 7.10 3.64 12.44
C PRO A 55 8.57 3.29 12.68
N CYS A 56 8.96 2.98 13.91
CA CYS A 56 10.33 2.61 14.25
C CYS A 56 10.79 1.27 13.69
N ASP A 57 9.89 0.30 13.61
CA ASP A 57 10.22 -1.03 13.09
C ASP A 57 10.69 -0.94 11.63
N LEU A 58 9.96 -0.15 10.83
CA LEU A 58 10.32 0.11 9.44
C LEU A 58 11.45 1.14 9.31
N PHE A 59 11.43 2.22 10.10
CA PHE A 59 12.48 3.25 10.05
C PHE A 59 13.86 2.66 10.33
N LYS A 60 13.98 1.77 11.31
CA LYS A 60 15.24 1.11 11.67
C LYS A 60 15.88 0.41 10.46
N GLN A 61 15.09 -0.27 9.62
CA GLN A 61 15.60 -0.92 8.39
C GLN A 61 16.03 0.09 7.32
N LEU A 62 15.35 1.24 7.26
CA LEU A 62 15.60 2.27 6.26
C LEU A 62 16.62 3.31 6.71
N GLN A 63 17.06 3.30 7.96
CA GLN A 63 17.93 4.33 8.53
C GLN A 63 19.19 4.53 7.68
N GLY A 64 19.43 5.77 7.27
CA GLY A 64 20.58 6.14 6.42
C GLY A 64 20.42 5.80 4.94
N ARG A 65 19.27 5.25 4.53
CA ARG A 65 18.98 4.83 3.16
C ARG A 65 17.92 5.71 2.52
N THR A 66 17.83 5.64 1.19
CA THR A 66 16.67 6.10 0.43
C THR A 66 15.78 4.92 0.10
N LEU A 67 14.50 5.00 0.47
CA LEU A 67 13.46 4.13 -0.09
C LEU A 67 12.92 4.76 -1.37
N TRP A 68 13.23 4.18 -2.51
CA TRP A 68 12.67 4.56 -3.81
C TRP A 68 11.40 3.74 -4.07
N ILE A 69 10.26 4.40 -4.24
CA ILE A 69 9.02 3.76 -4.69
C ILE A 69 8.72 4.26 -6.09
N ILE A 70 8.87 3.39 -7.07
CA ILE A 70 8.76 3.73 -8.49
C ILE A 70 7.63 2.90 -9.10
N GLY A 71 6.66 3.56 -9.72
CA GLY A 71 5.63 2.80 -10.40
C GLY A 71 4.35 3.51 -10.71
N ASP A 72 3.31 2.71 -10.91
CA ASP A 72 2.00 3.16 -11.29
C ASP A 72 1.21 3.77 -10.11
N SER A 73 -0.11 3.83 -10.25
CA SER A 73 -0.98 4.43 -9.24
C SER A 73 -1.19 3.56 -7.99
N MET A 74 -0.86 2.27 -8.02
CA MET A 74 -0.78 1.42 -6.83
C MET A 74 0.45 1.76 -5.97
N SER A 75 1.59 2.05 -6.62
CA SER A 75 2.75 2.62 -5.92
C SER A 75 2.41 3.92 -5.20
N LYS A 76 1.54 4.77 -5.78
CA LYS A 76 1.06 5.99 -5.09
C LYS A 76 0.24 5.68 -3.83
N ASP A 77 -0.54 4.60 -3.82
CA ASP A 77 -1.26 4.19 -2.62
C ASP A 77 -0.29 3.70 -1.54
N LEU A 78 0.76 2.94 -1.91
CA LEU A 78 1.84 2.59 -0.98
C LEU A 78 2.55 3.84 -0.43
N ILE A 79 2.86 4.82 -1.28
CA ILE A 79 3.53 6.07 -0.87
C ILE A 79 2.65 6.87 0.10
N LYS A 80 1.33 6.94 -0.15
CA LYS A 80 0.40 7.61 0.77
C LYS A 80 0.37 6.92 2.13
N ALA A 81 0.32 5.58 2.13
CA ALA A 81 0.40 4.80 3.36
C ALA A 81 1.73 5.06 4.09
N PHE A 82 2.86 5.04 3.37
CA PHE A 82 4.19 5.29 3.93
C PHE A 82 4.33 6.69 4.52
N LYS A 83 4.03 7.75 3.75
CA LYS A 83 4.07 9.16 4.20
C LYS A 83 3.28 9.36 5.49
N CYS A 84 2.16 8.67 5.56
CA CYS A 84 1.26 8.72 6.68
C CYS A 84 1.78 7.97 7.91
N PHE A 85 2.26 6.75 7.72
CA PHE A 85 2.87 5.93 8.75
C PHE A 85 4.11 6.60 9.34
N MET A 86 4.96 7.19 8.48
CA MET A 86 6.24 7.80 8.87
C MET A 86 6.14 9.28 9.22
N ILE A 87 4.93 9.77 9.54
CA ILE A 87 4.66 11.21 9.74
C ILE A 87 5.53 11.83 10.85
N GLU A 88 5.89 11.06 11.88
CA GLU A 88 6.72 11.49 13.01
C GLU A 88 8.15 11.82 12.55
N PHE A 89 8.67 11.05 11.60
CA PHE A 89 9.98 11.26 11.00
C PHE A 89 9.97 12.33 9.91
N TRP A 90 8.81 12.63 9.34
CA TRP A 90 8.68 13.55 8.22
C TRP A 90 8.53 15.01 8.66
N ASP A 91 9.40 15.89 8.16
CA ASP A 91 9.30 17.35 8.36
C ASP A 91 8.12 18.05 7.64
N LEU A 92 7.21 17.27 7.05
CA LEU A 92 6.04 17.69 6.28
C LEU A 92 6.36 18.47 4.99
N ARG A 93 7.63 18.51 4.58
CA ARG A 93 8.06 19.14 3.33
C ARG A 93 8.34 18.10 2.25
N GLN A 94 8.10 18.47 1.01
CA GLN A 94 8.48 17.67 -0.15
C GLN A 94 9.63 18.39 -0.86
N TYR A 95 10.59 17.60 -1.31
CA TYR A 95 11.82 18.07 -1.93
C TYR A 95 11.91 17.47 -3.34
N HIS A 96 12.60 18.16 -4.25
CA HIS A 96 12.98 17.55 -5.52
C HIS A 96 13.95 16.38 -5.29
N LEU A 97 13.98 15.42 -6.22
CA LEU A 97 14.87 14.25 -6.12
C LEU A 97 16.35 14.64 -6.18
N THR A 98 16.66 15.65 -6.99
CA THR A 98 18.01 16.13 -7.25
C THR A 98 17.97 17.60 -7.63
N ASN A 99 19.10 18.29 -7.43
CA ASN A 99 19.30 19.65 -7.93
C ASN A 99 19.76 19.67 -9.40
N ASN A 100 19.99 18.50 -10.01
CA ASN A 100 20.28 18.40 -11.44
C ASN A 100 19.00 18.68 -12.26
N PHE A 101 18.92 19.89 -12.82
CA PHE A 101 17.77 20.34 -13.60
C PHE A 101 17.46 19.42 -14.78
N THR A 102 18.48 18.97 -15.52
CA THR A 102 18.31 18.08 -16.68
C THR A 102 17.69 16.74 -16.27
N ALA A 103 18.18 16.13 -15.18
CA ALA A 103 17.62 14.89 -14.67
C ALA A 103 16.18 15.07 -14.19
N MET A 104 15.89 16.15 -13.46
CA MET A 104 14.52 16.47 -13.03
C MET A 104 13.59 16.71 -14.22
N HIS A 105 14.04 17.42 -15.26
CA HIS A 105 13.28 17.66 -16.47
C HIS A 105 12.93 16.35 -17.19
N HIS A 106 13.90 15.44 -17.34
CA HIS A 106 13.64 14.12 -17.92
C HIS A 106 12.62 13.32 -17.10
N LEU A 107 12.75 13.30 -15.77
CA LEU A 107 11.79 12.61 -14.91
C LEU A 107 10.40 13.25 -14.95
N HIS A 108 10.31 14.58 -15.06
CA HIS A 108 9.03 15.30 -15.22
C HIS A 108 8.38 15.02 -16.58
N SER A 109 9.16 14.75 -17.62
CA SER A 109 8.67 14.46 -18.97
C SER A 109 8.10 13.04 -19.14
N LEU A 110 8.23 12.17 -18.13
CA LEU A 110 7.72 10.80 -18.21
C LEU A 110 6.19 10.80 -18.36
N PRO A 111 5.63 9.94 -19.23
CA PRO A 111 4.18 9.79 -19.35
C PRO A 111 3.54 9.40 -18.01
N GLY A 112 2.58 10.22 -17.57
CA GLY A 112 1.83 10.00 -16.34
C GLY A 112 1.53 11.30 -15.60
N PHE A 113 0.89 11.18 -14.44
CA PHE A 113 0.61 12.32 -13.56
C PHE A 113 1.47 12.25 -12.30
N GLY A 114 2.19 13.32 -11.97
CA GLY A 114 2.78 13.50 -10.64
C GLY A 114 4.27 13.79 -10.67
N GLU A 115 4.68 14.68 -9.77
CA GLU A 115 6.05 15.15 -9.69
C GLU A 115 6.93 14.15 -8.92
N PRO A 116 8.09 13.79 -9.48
CA PRO A 116 9.15 13.10 -8.76
C PRO A 116 9.60 13.92 -7.55
N THR A 117 9.45 13.37 -6.35
CA THR A 117 9.69 14.08 -5.08
C THR A 117 10.24 13.14 -4.02
N CYS A 118 10.94 13.70 -3.04
CA CYS A 118 11.35 13.02 -1.82
C CYS A 118 10.74 13.66 -0.58
N ILE A 119 10.59 12.88 0.47
CA ILE A 119 10.49 13.36 1.85
C ILE A 119 11.80 13.05 2.57
N HIS A 120 12.21 13.94 3.46
CA HIS A 120 13.41 13.75 4.27
C HIS A 120 13.02 13.36 5.70
N MET A 121 13.79 12.43 6.25
CA MET A 121 13.65 11.88 7.59
C MET A 121 15.00 11.95 8.32
N PRO A 122 15.05 11.73 9.65
CA PRO A 122 16.30 11.78 10.41
C PRO A 122 17.38 10.81 9.89
N GLY A 123 18.63 11.13 10.22
CA GLY A 123 19.77 10.28 9.89
C GLY A 123 19.99 10.09 8.39
N TYR A 124 19.79 11.14 7.57
CA TYR A 124 19.89 11.11 6.11
C TYR A 124 18.94 10.12 5.41
N THR A 125 17.92 9.66 6.12
CA THR A 125 16.92 8.75 5.56
C THR A 125 15.97 9.51 4.64
N ARG A 126 15.61 8.93 3.50
CA ARG A 126 14.68 9.53 2.54
C ARG A 126 13.65 8.51 2.08
N MET A 127 12.49 8.98 1.65
CA MET A 127 11.62 8.21 0.75
C MET A 127 11.34 9.06 -0.48
N CYS A 128 11.65 8.51 -1.65
CA CYS A 128 11.54 9.18 -2.93
C CYS A 128 10.55 8.43 -3.82
N GLN A 129 9.75 9.18 -4.55
CA GLN A 129 8.73 8.65 -5.46
C GLN A 129 9.00 9.07 -6.90
N ILE A 130 8.83 8.14 -7.84
CA ILE A 130 8.81 8.42 -9.29
C ILE A 130 7.59 7.73 -9.86
N HIS A 131 6.79 8.46 -10.64
CA HIS A 131 5.62 7.87 -11.30
C HIS A 131 6.00 7.34 -12.69
N ALA A 132 5.88 6.04 -12.87
CA ALA A 132 6.15 5.34 -14.13
C ALA A 132 5.08 4.25 -14.30
N ILE A 133 4.06 4.53 -15.13
CA ILE A 133 2.84 3.72 -15.18
C ILE A 133 2.98 2.39 -15.92
N GLN A 134 3.97 2.25 -16.80
CA GLN A 134 4.13 1.07 -17.67
C GLN A 134 5.58 0.60 -17.66
N GLY A 135 5.78 -0.66 -18.03
CA GLY A 135 7.07 -1.35 -17.89
C GLY A 135 8.15 -0.82 -18.82
N ASP A 136 7.78 -0.37 -20.02
CA ASP A 136 8.71 0.25 -20.98
C ASP A 136 9.42 1.47 -20.38
N LEU A 137 8.76 2.22 -19.49
CA LEU A 137 9.33 3.42 -18.86
C LEU A 137 10.49 3.11 -17.90
N PHE A 138 10.69 1.86 -17.48
CA PHE A 138 11.70 1.53 -16.47
C PHE A 138 13.10 1.40 -17.05
N VAL A 139 13.25 0.68 -18.16
CA VAL A 139 14.57 0.32 -18.71
C VAL A 139 14.74 0.88 -20.13
N ASN A 140 13.93 0.41 -21.08
CA ASN A 140 14.05 0.75 -22.48
C ASN A 140 12.76 1.40 -22.99
N THR A 141 12.75 2.72 -23.10
CA THR A 141 11.58 3.49 -23.56
C THR A 141 11.89 4.29 -24.81
N SER A 142 10.93 4.32 -25.73
CA SER A 142 10.91 5.27 -26.85
C SER A 142 10.11 6.54 -26.53
N ARG A 143 9.49 6.61 -25.34
CA ARG A 143 8.58 7.69 -24.95
C ARG A 143 9.23 8.76 -24.07
N ALA A 144 10.50 8.58 -23.73
CA ALA A 144 11.31 9.54 -22.99
C ALA A 144 12.77 9.44 -23.46
N ALA A 145 13.60 10.37 -23.01
CA ALA A 145 15.03 10.39 -23.35
C ALA A 145 15.80 9.16 -22.81
N ALA A 146 15.35 8.61 -21.68
CA ALA A 146 15.89 7.40 -21.08
C ALA A 146 14.82 6.73 -20.19
N GLY A 147 14.98 5.43 -19.94
CA GLY A 147 14.22 4.75 -18.89
C GLY A 147 14.57 5.28 -17.50
N VAL A 148 13.63 5.16 -16.56
CA VAL A 148 13.80 5.64 -15.18
C VAL A 148 15.02 5.03 -14.51
N LEU A 149 15.22 3.72 -14.61
CA LEU A 149 16.29 3.02 -13.91
C LEU A 149 17.68 3.43 -14.42
N PRO A 150 17.97 3.40 -15.74
CA PRO A 150 19.22 3.94 -16.26
C PRO A 150 19.49 5.38 -15.83
N LEU A 151 18.45 6.23 -15.80
CA LEU A 151 18.60 7.63 -15.43
C LEU A 151 18.99 7.81 -13.95
N ILE A 152 18.34 7.11 -13.02
CA ILE A 152 18.61 7.27 -11.59
C ILE A 152 19.85 6.52 -11.13
N THR A 153 20.18 5.36 -11.72
CA THR A 153 21.40 4.62 -11.38
C THR A 153 22.62 5.20 -12.09
N GLY A 154 22.52 5.49 -13.39
CA GLY A 154 23.60 6.11 -14.17
C GLY A 154 23.91 7.54 -13.74
N GLY A 155 22.88 8.28 -13.31
CA GLY A 155 23.01 9.60 -12.71
C GLY A 155 23.49 9.60 -11.25
N ARG A 156 23.79 8.43 -10.66
CA ARG A 156 24.21 8.25 -9.26
C ARG A 156 23.25 8.89 -8.24
N LEU A 157 21.96 8.90 -8.56
CA LEU A 157 20.91 9.32 -7.62
C LEU A 157 20.60 8.21 -6.62
N VAL A 158 20.65 6.96 -7.08
CA VAL A 158 20.52 5.75 -6.25
C VAL A 158 21.90 5.31 -5.77
N HIS A 159 21.99 4.97 -4.49
CA HIS A 159 23.19 4.39 -3.88
C HIS A 159 23.06 2.87 -3.68
N LYS A 160 24.19 2.19 -3.46
CA LYS A 160 24.23 0.72 -3.24
C LYS A 160 23.38 0.28 -2.05
N GLU A 161 23.30 1.13 -1.04
CA GLU A 161 22.54 0.89 0.18
C GLU A 161 21.06 1.30 0.05
N ASP A 162 20.65 1.95 -1.03
CA ASP A 162 19.25 2.33 -1.19
C ASP A 162 18.37 1.11 -1.46
N VAL A 163 17.11 1.21 -1.05
CA VAL A 163 16.06 0.21 -1.27
C VAL A 163 15.17 0.70 -2.41
N VAL A 164 14.94 -0.11 -3.43
CA VAL A 164 14.12 0.25 -4.58
C VAL A 164 12.95 -0.72 -4.72
N VAL A 165 11.73 -0.20 -4.67
CA VAL A 165 10.48 -0.95 -4.83
C VAL A 165 9.79 -0.51 -6.12
N LEU A 166 9.61 -1.46 -7.04
CA LEU A 166 9.10 -1.24 -8.39
C LEU A 166 7.70 -1.84 -8.56
N ASN A 167 6.83 -1.20 -9.35
CA ASN A 167 5.54 -1.78 -9.75
C ASN A 167 5.01 -1.14 -11.05
N PHE A 168 4.49 -1.94 -11.98
CA PHE A 168 3.86 -1.41 -13.20
C PHE A 168 2.75 -2.29 -13.76
N GLY A 169 2.14 -3.18 -13.00
CA GLY A 169 1.21 -4.16 -13.56
C GLY A 169 -0.21 -3.65 -13.83
N LEU A 170 -0.69 -2.62 -13.12
CA LEU A 170 -2.09 -2.20 -13.22
C LEU A 170 -2.47 -1.73 -14.63
N TRP A 171 -1.54 -1.07 -15.31
CA TRP A 171 -1.75 -0.50 -16.64
C TRP A 171 -1.55 -1.49 -17.79
N HIS A 172 -1.23 -2.76 -17.51
CA HIS A 172 -1.21 -3.81 -18.52
C HIS A 172 -2.51 -4.58 -18.48
N GLY A 173 -3.37 -4.34 -19.47
CA GLY A 173 -4.53 -5.20 -19.73
C GLY A 173 -4.09 -6.53 -20.34
N GLU A 174 -5.00 -7.51 -20.40
CA GLU A 174 -4.70 -8.84 -20.95
C GLU A 174 -4.17 -8.79 -22.40
N VAL A 175 -4.69 -7.89 -23.22
CA VAL A 175 -4.21 -7.65 -24.60
C VAL A 175 -2.74 -7.19 -24.63
N GLN A 176 -2.26 -6.54 -23.57
CA GLN A 176 -0.88 -6.06 -23.44
C GLN A 176 0.03 -7.06 -22.70
N ARG A 177 -0.46 -8.26 -22.36
CA ARG A 177 0.33 -9.27 -21.67
C ARG A 177 1.67 -9.61 -22.36
N PRO A 178 1.78 -9.70 -23.70
CA PRO A 178 3.08 -9.90 -24.35
C PRO A 178 4.09 -8.78 -24.05
N ALA A 179 3.64 -7.51 -24.08
CA ALA A 179 4.49 -6.37 -23.73
C ALA A 179 4.86 -6.40 -22.23
N TYR A 180 3.92 -6.72 -21.35
CA TYR A 180 4.20 -6.90 -19.92
C TYR A 180 5.30 -7.95 -19.67
N ILE A 181 5.20 -9.12 -20.30
CA ILE A 181 6.20 -10.18 -20.23
C ILE A 181 7.57 -9.69 -20.72
N GLN A 182 7.60 -8.98 -21.85
CA GLN A 182 8.83 -8.39 -22.36
C GLN A 182 9.46 -7.43 -21.34
N HIS A 183 8.67 -6.52 -20.76
CA HIS A 183 9.19 -5.56 -19.79
C HIS A 183 9.65 -6.22 -18.47
N LEU A 184 9.03 -7.33 -18.06
CA LEU A 184 9.54 -8.13 -16.94
C LEU A 184 10.92 -8.72 -17.26
N HIS A 185 11.14 -9.19 -18.50
CA HIS A 185 12.46 -9.64 -18.93
C HIS A 185 13.49 -8.51 -18.95
N GLU A 186 13.15 -7.36 -19.54
CA GLU A 186 14.01 -6.17 -19.58
C GLU A 186 14.39 -5.70 -18.16
N LEU A 187 13.43 -5.67 -17.24
CA LEU A 187 13.69 -5.35 -15.83
C LEU A 187 14.60 -6.39 -15.16
N GLY A 188 14.28 -7.68 -15.34
CA GLY A 188 15.06 -8.77 -14.75
C GLY A 188 16.51 -8.79 -15.24
N GLU A 189 16.74 -8.55 -16.53
CA GLU A 189 18.07 -8.43 -17.13
C GLU A 189 18.83 -7.21 -16.61
N PHE A 190 18.15 -6.05 -16.54
CA PHE A 190 18.75 -4.83 -16.00
C PHE A 190 19.27 -5.02 -14.58
N TRP A 191 18.47 -5.65 -13.72
CA TRP A 191 18.84 -5.91 -12.33
C TRP A 191 19.88 -7.02 -12.21
N ALA A 192 19.73 -8.14 -12.93
CA ALA A 192 20.71 -9.23 -12.88
C ALA A 192 22.12 -8.76 -13.22
N ALA A 193 22.26 -7.83 -14.18
CA ALA A 193 23.52 -7.22 -14.55
C ALA A 193 24.11 -6.25 -13.49
N ARG A 194 23.32 -5.84 -12.49
CA ARG A 194 23.68 -4.80 -11.50
C ARG A 194 23.42 -5.18 -10.05
N ARG A 195 22.99 -6.41 -9.77
CA ARG A 195 22.56 -6.84 -8.43
C ARG A 195 23.66 -6.73 -7.37
N GLU A 196 24.93 -6.76 -7.76
CA GLU A 196 26.07 -6.56 -6.85
C GLU A 196 26.26 -5.07 -6.47
N GLU A 197 25.87 -4.16 -7.36
CA GLU A 197 25.89 -2.72 -7.16
C GLU A 197 24.62 -2.23 -6.45
N TYR A 198 23.46 -2.81 -6.78
CA TYR A 198 22.16 -2.46 -6.19
C TYR A 198 21.40 -3.73 -5.75
N PRO A 199 21.79 -4.33 -4.61
CA PRO A 199 21.21 -5.60 -4.17
C PRO A 199 19.75 -5.51 -3.73
N TRP A 200 19.28 -4.31 -3.33
CA TRP A 200 17.98 -4.12 -2.69
C TRP A 200 16.90 -3.63 -3.65
N PHE A 201 16.76 -4.33 -4.79
CA PHE A 201 15.64 -4.11 -5.72
C PHE A 201 14.55 -5.14 -5.48
N PHE A 202 13.33 -4.65 -5.34
CA PHE A 202 12.15 -5.47 -5.08
C PHE A 202 11.07 -5.13 -6.11
N PHE A 203 10.36 -6.14 -6.58
CA PHE A 203 9.15 -5.93 -7.37
C PHE A 203 7.93 -6.15 -6.49
N MET A 204 7.12 -5.11 -6.30
CA MET A 204 5.86 -5.22 -5.59
C MET A 204 4.82 -5.86 -6.50
N GLU A 205 4.20 -6.94 -6.04
CA GLU A 205 3.13 -7.59 -6.77
C GLU A 205 1.98 -6.64 -7.07
N THR A 206 1.29 -6.87 -8.18
CA THR A 206 0.12 -6.07 -8.53
C THR A 206 -1.04 -6.49 -7.64
N PRO A 207 -1.61 -5.59 -6.83
CA PRO A 207 -2.74 -5.91 -5.96
C PRO A 207 -4.00 -6.25 -6.77
N LYS A 208 -4.91 -6.97 -6.14
CA LYS A 208 -6.14 -7.46 -6.76
C LYS A 208 -7.16 -6.33 -6.96
N GLN A 209 -7.75 -6.28 -8.14
CA GLN A 209 -8.93 -5.47 -8.44
C GLN A 209 -10.21 -6.28 -8.17
N HIS A 210 -11.35 -5.60 -7.98
CA HIS A 210 -12.60 -6.26 -7.57
C HIS A 210 -13.83 -5.85 -8.39
N PHE A 211 -13.72 -5.78 -9.71
CA PHE A 211 -14.87 -5.47 -10.57
C PHE A 211 -15.88 -6.63 -10.56
N ALA A 212 -17.08 -6.41 -10.02
CA ALA A 212 -18.09 -7.47 -9.83
C ALA A 212 -18.55 -8.12 -11.15
N ASP A 213 -18.50 -7.37 -12.25
CA ASP A 213 -18.89 -7.84 -13.60
C ASP A 213 -17.73 -8.53 -14.34
N ALA A 214 -16.53 -8.55 -13.77
CA ALA A 214 -15.38 -9.27 -14.33
C ALA A 214 -15.34 -10.69 -13.80
N HIS A 215 -14.96 -11.63 -14.67
CA HIS A 215 -14.91 -13.05 -14.33
C HIS A 215 -13.93 -13.33 -13.18
N ASP A 216 -12.74 -12.75 -13.24
CA ASP A 216 -11.69 -12.90 -12.23
C ASP A 216 -11.61 -11.70 -11.28
N GLY A 217 -12.42 -10.64 -11.47
CA GLY A 217 -12.38 -9.39 -10.71
C GLY A 217 -11.45 -8.31 -11.31
N ASP A 218 -10.66 -8.60 -12.34
CA ASP A 218 -9.77 -7.61 -12.95
C ASP A 218 -10.48 -6.74 -13.99
N TYR A 219 -9.99 -5.51 -14.16
CA TYR A 219 -10.49 -4.63 -15.22
C TYR A 219 -10.24 -5.24 -16.59
N GLN A 220 -11.28 -5.30 -17.43
CA GLN A 220 -11.21 -5.89 -18.76
C GLN A 220 -10.89 -4.82 -19.79
N SER A 221 -9.80 -4.97 -20.55
CA SER A 221 -9.37 -3.96 -21.55
C SER A 221 -10.41 -3.70 -22.63
N SER A 222 -11.24 -4.69 -22.95
CA SER A 222 -12.38 -4.55 -23.87
C SER A 222 -13.36 -3.45 -23.43
N TRP A 223 -13.43 -3.14 -22.13
CA TRP A 223 -14.29 -2.07 -21.60
C TRP A 223 -13.81 -0.66 -21.97
N LEU A 224 -12.55 -0.48 -22.38
CA LEU A 224 -12.06 0.81 -22.89
C LEU A 224 -12.74 1.21 -24.21
N TYR A 225 -13.20 0.23 -24.99
CA TYR A 225 -13.88 0.46 -26.27
C TYR A 225 -15.41 0.50 -26.14
N ASP A 226 -15.95 -0.02 -25.04
CA ASP A 226 -17.37 0.08 -24.71
C ASP A 226 -17.66 1.44 -24.03
N LYS A 227 -18.28 2.38 -24.76
CA LYS A 227 -18.59 3.71 -24.24
C LYS A 227 -19.44 3.69 -22.96
N LYS A 228 -20.30 2.68 -22.78
CA LYS A 228 -21.15 2.54 -21.59
C LYS A 228 -20.35 2.02 -20.40
N ARG A 229 -19.49 1.02 -20.61
CA ARG A 229 -18.65 0.45 -19.55
C ARG A 229 -17.46 1.34 -19.19
N ARG A 230 -16.87 2.07 -20.14
CA ARG A 230 -15.74 2.98 -19.91
C ARG A 230 -16.04 4.08 -18.89
N ARG A 231 -17.30 4.52 -18.80
CA ARG A 231 -17.78 5.53 -17.84
C ARG A 231 -18.75 4.94 -16.81
N GLY A 232 -18.92 3.63 -16.81
CA GLY A 232 -19.98 2.97 -16.06
C GLY A 232 -19.76 3.10 -14.55
N ASN A 233 -20.85 3.07 -13.79
CA ASN A 233 -20.82 2.84 -12.35
C ASN A 233 -20.34 1.40 -12.12
N HIS A 234 -19.03 1.21 -12.09
CA HIS A 234 -18.46 -0.08 -11.72
C HIS A 234 -18.85 -0.39 -10.27
N THR A 235 -19.42 -1.56 -10.05
CA THR A 235 -19.66 -2.08 -8.71
C THR A 235 -18.49 -2.97 -8.30
N CYS A 236 -17.99 -2.77 -7.08
CA CYS A 236 -16.97 -3.65 -6.54
C CYS A 236 -17.64 -4.86 -5.88
N GLY A 237 -17.04 -6.04 -5.98
CA GLY A 237 -17.62 -7.27 -5.43
C GLY A 237 -16.56 -8.33 -5.08
N PRO A 238 -16.91 -9.28 -4.20
CA PRO A 238 -15.98 -10.31 -3.77
C PRO A 238 -15.55 -11.21 -4.94
N ILE A 239 -14.32 -11.72 -4.87
CA ILE A 239 -13.88 -12.78 -5.78
C ILE A 239 -14.61 -14.07 -5.40
N LYS A 240 -15.42 -14.58 -6.33
CA LYS A 240 -16.19 -15.81 -6.10
C LYS A 240 -15.26 -17.00 -5.91
N ASN A 241 -15.61 -17.86 -4.96
CA ASN A 241 -14.96 -19.16 -4.73
C ASN A 241 -13.46 -19.09 -4.36
N VAL A 242 -12.95 -17.93 -3.93
CA VAL A 242 -11.61 -17.77 -3.35
C VAL A 242 -11.73 -17.34 -1.90
N THR A 243 -10.99 -18.01 -1.02
CA THR A 243 -10.95 -17.72 0.42
C THR A 243 -9.53 -17.34 0.81
N TYR A 244 -9.37 -16.23 1.53
CA TYR A 244 -8.13 -15.88 2.20
C TYR A 244 -8.06 -16.65 3.52
N LEU A 245 -7.09 -17.55 3.63
CA LEU A 245 -6.93 -18.45 4.76
C LEU A 245 -6.12 -17.78 5.87
N GLN A 246 -6.33 -18.21 7.11
CA GLN A 246 -5.70 -17.64 8.30
C GLN A 246 -4.17 -17.55 8.22
N ASP A 247 -3.51 -18.43 7.47
CA ASP A 247 -2.05 -18.45 7.30
C ASP A 247 -1.51 -17.48 6.25
N GLY A 248 -2.38 -16.75 5.56
CA GLY A 248 -2.02 -15.83 4.48
C GLY A 248 -2.09 -16.43 3.07
N SER A 249 -2.42 -17.71 2.95
CA SER A 249 -2.60 -18.36 1.65
C SER A 249 -4.00 -18.15 1.08
N LEU A 250 -4.18 -18.46 -0.20
CA LEU A 250 -5.47 -18.41 -0.88
C LEU A 250 -5.93 -19.84 -1.23
N ALA A 251 -7.16 -20.18 -0.84
CA ALA A 251 -7.81 -21.42 -1.26
C ALA A 251 -8.86 -21.13 -2.34
N ALA A 252 -8.83 -21.92 -3.41
CA ALA A 252 -9.85 -21.91 -4.44
C ALA A 252 -10.78 -23.12 -4.30
N ARG A 253 -12.06 -22.97 -4.68
CA ARG A 253 -12.96 -24.12 -4.85
C ARG A 253 -12.44 -25.02 -5.98
N ALA A 254 -12.23 -26.30 -5.68
CA ALA A 254 -11.79 -27.28 -6.67
C ALA A 254 -12.72 -27.31 -7.89
N GLY A 255 -12.13 -27.27 -9.10
CA GLY A 255 -12.84 -27.30 -10.37
C GLY A 255 -13.24 -25.92 -10.91
N ASP A 256 -13.17 -24.87 -10.09
CA ASP A 256 -13.35 -23.50 -10.57
C ASP A 256 -12.02 -22.94 -11.10
N LYS A 257 -11.83 -23.01 -12.42
CA LYS A 257 -10.61 -22.57 -13.09
C LYS A 257 -10.30 -21.09 -12.92
N VAL A 258 -11.30 -20.25 -12.68
CA VAL A 258 -11.09 -18.82 -12.45
C VAL A 258 -10.61 -18.61 -11.01
N ALA A 259 -11.26 -19.24 -10.04
CA ALA A 259 -10.83 -19.18 -8.64
C ALA A 259 -9.42 -19.75 -8.46
N GLU A 260 -9.10 -20.89 -9.10
CA GLU A 260 -7.76 -21.49 -9.09
C GLU A 260 -6.71 -20.51 -9.64
N ARG A 261 -7.02 -19.80 -10.73
CA ARG A 261 -6.14 -18.78 -11.32
C ARG A 261 -5.95 -17.56 -10.41
N VAL A 262 -7.01 -17.09 -9.76
CA VAL A 262 -6.92 -15.95 -8.83
C VAL A 262 -6.12 -16.34 -7.59
N ALA A 263 -6.39 -17.51 -6.99
CA ALA A 263 -5.62 -18.02 -5.85
C ALA A 263 -4.12 -18.15 -6.17
N ALA A 264 -3.79 -18.46 -7.43
CA ALA A 264 -2.40 -18.53 -7.90
C ALA A 264 -1.74 -17.17 -8.18
N GLY A 265 -2.45 -16.03 -8.09
CA GLY A 265 -1.88 -14.68 -8.26
C GLY A 265 -2.37 -13.89 -9.48
N THR A 266 -3.31 -14.43 -10.28
CA THR A 266 -3.64 -13.99 -11.65
C THR A 266 -2.43 -13.96 -12.59
N TRP A 267 -2.66 -13.69 -13.87
CA TRP A 267 -1.60 -13.76 -14.87
C TRP A 267 -0.46 -12.77 -14.61
N ARG A 268 -0.74 -11.57 -14.06
CA ARG A 268 0.28 -10.54 -13.80
C ARG A 268 1.32 -11.00 -12.79
N ASN A 269 0.88 -11.56 -11.66
CA ASN A 269 1.81 -12.01 -10.63
C ASN A 269 2.36 -13.40 -10.93
N LEU A 270 1.63 -14.28 -11.63
CA LEU A 270 2.19 -15.53 -12.14
C LEU A 270 3.38 -15.28 -13.08
N ASP A 271 3.26 -14.34 -14.02
CA ASP A 271 4.36 -13.99 -14.92
C ASP A 271 5.49 -13.27 -14.17
N ALA A 272 5.17 -12.35 -13.24
CA ALA A 272 6.19 -11.68 -12.43
C ALA A 272 6.99 -12.68 -11.56
N ARG A 273 6.33 -13.60 -10.85
CA ARG A 273 6.97 -14.68 -10.08
C ARG A 273 7.82 -15.57 -10.96
N ARG A 274 7.28 -16.06 -12.08
CA ARG A 274 8.02 -16.94 -12.99
C ARG A 274 9.27 -16.26 -13.56
N ILE A 275 9.16 -15.00 -13.96
CA ILE A 275 10.23 -14.29 -14.65
C ILE A 275 11.20 -13.63 -13.65
N LEU A 276 10.73 -12.68 -12.84
CA LEU A 276 11.60 -11.89 -11.97
C LEU A 276 12.22 -12.76 -10.87
N GLU A 277 11.40 -13.48 -10.10
CA GLU A 277 11.88 -14.35 -9.02
C GLU A 277 12.48 -15.64 -9.59
N GLY A 278 11.72 -16.39 -10.39
CA GLY A 278 12.12 -17.73 -10.85
C GLY A 278 13.30 -17.76 -11.83
N LYS A 279 13.40 -16.78 -12.74
CA LYS A 279 14.48 -16.74 -13.75
C LYS A 279 15.64 -15.84 -13.32
N TYR A 280 15.36 -14.63 -12.83
CA TYR A 280 16.41 -13.66 -12.51
C TYR A 280 16.82 -13.66 -11.03
N GLY A 281 15.97 -14.15 -10.13
CA GLY A 281 16.21 -14.16 -8.68
C GLY A 281 15.81 -12.86 -7.96
N MET A 282 15.04 -11.98 -8.61
CA MET A 282 14.63 -10.69 -8.04
C MET A 282 13.59 -10.91 -6.95
N PRO A 283 13.83 -10.43 -5.71
CA PRO A 283 12.87 -10.56 -4.63
C PRO A 283 11.54 -9.83 -4.92
N LEU A 284 10.44 -10.42 -4.46
CA LEU A 284 9.11 -9.84 -4.56
C LEU A 284 8.61 -9.29 -3.22
N VAL A 285 7.75 -8.27 -3.27
CA VAL A 285 6.90 -7.85 -2.14
C VAL A 285 5.50 -8.46 -2.35
N PRO A 286 5.15 -9.58 -1.70
CA PRO A 286 4.00 -10.41 -2.06
C PRO A 286 2.70 -9.88 -1.45
N ILE A 287 2.27 -8.69 -1.88
CA ILE A 287 1.06 -8.04 -1.33
C ILE A 287 -0.25 -8.59 -1.89
N PHE A 288 -0.21 -9.40 -2.96
CA PHE A 288 -1.42 -9.80 -3.68
C PHE A 288 -2.44 -10.49 -2.78
N ASN A 289 -2.03 -11.48 -1.99
CA ASN A 289 -2.97 -12.26 -1.18
C ASN A 289 -3.76 -11.39 -0.21
N THR A 290 -3.10 -10.42 0.42
CA THR A 290 -3.71 -9.48 1.39
C THR A 290 -4.82 -8.63 0.78
N THR A 291 -4.90 -8.56 -0.56
CA THR A 291 -5.87 -7.72 -1.26
C THR A 291 -7.09 -8.48 -1.75
N VAL A 292 -7.05 -9.81 -1.89
CA VAL A 292 -8.12 -10.62 -2.52
C VAL A 292 -9.45 -10.57 -1.77
N ALA A 293 -9.42 -10.43 -0.44
CA ALA A 293 -10.63 -10.33 0.38
C ALA A 293 -11.14 -8.88 0.53
N ALA A 294 -10.46 -7.89 -0.06
CA ALA A 294 -10.65 -6.47 0.27
C ALA A 294 -11.50 -5.68 -0.73
N TRP A 295 -12.50 -6.34 -1.32
CA TRP A 295 -13.38 -5.78 -2.33
C TRP A 295 -14.22 -4.59 -1.85
N ASP A 296 -14.43 -4.43 -0.55
CA ASP A 296 -15.18 -3.34 0.09
C ASP A 296 -14.27 -2.28 0.73
N MET A 297 -12.97 -2.33 0.44
CA MET A 297 -11.96 -1.36 0.90
C MET A 297 -11.51 -0.38 -0.21
N HIS A 298 -12.26 -0.34 -1.30
CA HIS A 298 -12.03 0.54 -2.43
C HIS A 298 -12.42 1.99 -2.13
N ARG A 299 -11.68 2.93 -2.73
CA ARG A 299 -11.98 4.36 -2.59
C ARG A 299 -13.09 4.82 -3.51
N LYS A 300 -13.59 6.02 -3.24
CA LYS A 300 -14.44 6.76 -4.18
C LYS A 300 -13.57 7.68 -5.02
N ASN A 301 -14.08 8.07 -6.18
CA ASN A 301 -13.56 9.14 -7.03
C ASN A 301 -14.75 9.99 -7.51
N TYR A 302 -14.50 10.95 -8.41
CA TYR A 302 -15.56 11.83 -8.93
C TYR A 302 -16.65 11.10 -9.74
N ALA A 303 -16.40 9.87 -10.17
CA ALA A 303 -17.32 9.02 -10.91
C ALA A 303 -17.99 7.95 -10.02
N GLY A 304 -17.77 7.95 -8.71
CA GLY A 304 -18.34 6.96 -7.78
C GLY A 304 -17.30 6.02 -7.19
N THR A 305 -17.68 4.78 -6.90
CA THR A 305 -16.77 3.77 -6.34
C THR A 305 -15.80 3.27 -7.40
N GLU A 306 -14.52 3.12 -7.04
CA GLU A 306 -13.45 2.76 -7.96
C GLU A 306 -12.74 1.48 -7.53
N CYS A 307 -12.85 0.41 -8.32
CA CYS A 307 -12.51 -0.95 -7.89
C CYS A 307 -11.04 -1.38 -8.13
N SER A 308 -10.11 -0.43 -8.31
CA SER A 308 -8.68 -0.75 -8.48
C SER A 308 -7.85 -0.25 -7.30
N HIS A 309 -8.14 0.94 -6.81
CA HIS A 309 -7.40 1.57 -5.72
C HIS A 309 -8.15 1.51 -4.41
N PHE A 310 -7.39 1.60 -3.32
CA PHE A 310 -7.94 1.44 -1.98
C PHE A 310 -8.08 2.79 -1.29
N CYS A 311 -9.05 2.87 -0.37
CA CYS A 311 -9.18 4.03 0.51
C CYS A 311 -8.10 4.01 1.60
N HIS A 312 -7.92 5.12 2.30
CA HIS A 312 -6.92 5.25 3.36
C HIS A 312 -7.55 5.73 4.68
N PRO A 313 -7.20 5.14 5.83
CA PRO A 313 -6.38 3.92 6.00
C PRO A 313 -7.17 2.63 5.72
N SER A 314 -6.56 1.66 5.02
CA SER A 314 -7.05 0.28 4.83
C SER A 314 -5.90 -0.69 4.44
N ILE A 315 -6.09 -1.50 3.39
CA ILE A 315 -5.13 -2.47 2.86
C ILE A 315 -3.75 -1.88 2.54
N PRO A 316 -3.60 -0.66 2.01
CA PRO A 316 -2.26 -0.10 1.77
C PRO A 316 -1.37 -0.02 3.01
N GLN A 317 -1.94 0.03 4.21
CA GLN A 317 -1.18 -0.03 5.47
C GLN A 317 -0.67 -1.45 5.75
N LEU A 318 -1.39 -2.50 5.34
CA LEU A 318 -0.89 -3.89 5.39
C LEU A 318 0.29 -4.09 4.47
N TRP A 319 0.37 -3.37 3.34
CA TRP A 319 1.52 -3.46 2.43
C TRP A 319 2.81 -2.97 3.09
N LEU A 320 2.75 -2.02 4.03
CA LEU A 320 3.92 -1.59 4.79
C LEU A 320 4.47 -2.71 5.66
N TRP A 321 3.57 -3.51 6.26
CA TRP A 321 3.97 -4.69 7.01
C TRP A 321 4.58 -5.77 6.11
N VAL A 322 3.95 -6.07 4.98
CA VAL A 322 4.50 -7.01 3.99
C VAL A 322 5.88 -6.53 3.52
N LEU A 323 6.03 -5.24 3.21
CA LEU A 323 7.33 -4.63 2.87
C LEU A 323 8.35 -4.82 4.00
N HIS A 324 8.01 -4.46 5.24
CA HIS A 324 8.87 -4.64 6.41
C HIS A 324 9.38 -6.08 6.54
N LYS A 325 8.49 -7.06 6.39
CA LYS A 325 8.82 -8.50 6.43
C LYS A 325 9.67 -8.93 5.25
N THR A 326 9.40 -8.44 4.04
CA THR A 326 10.22 -8.69 2.85
C THR A 326 11.63 -8.15 3.04
N LEU A 327 11.78 -6.91 3.51
CA LEU A 327 13.10 -6.31 3.79
C LEU A 327 13.86 -7.12 4.84
N GLN A 328 13.18 -7.55 5.91
CA GLN A 328 13.78 -8.39 6.95
C GLN A 328 14.24 -9.75 6.39
N ALA A 329 13.40 -10.43 5.61
CA ALA A 329 13.70 -11.74 5.04
C ALA A 329 14.87 -11.71 4.05
N ASN A 330 15.09 -10.57 3.39
CA ASN A 330 16.21 -10.36 2.47
C ASN A 330 17.46 -9.80 3.17
N GLY A 331 17.46 -9.64 4.50
CA GLY A 331 18.65 -9.19 5.23
C GLY A 331 18.95 -7.70 5.09
N VAL A 332 17.95 -6.87 4.77
CA VAL A 332 18.09 -5.41 4.83
C VAL A 332 18.22 -5.00 6.30
N THR A 333 19.45 -4.74 6.72
CA THR A 333 19.79 -4.33 8.08
C THR A 333 19.96 -2.81 8.19
N PRO A 334 19.83 -2.24 9.40
CA PRO A 334 20.10 -0.82 9.63
C PRO A 334 21.54 -0.49 9.23
N LEU A 335 21.74 0.66 8.57
CA LEU A 335 23.10 1.18 8.40
C LEU A 335 23.63 1.71 9.73
N PRO A 336 24.97 1.75 9.92
CA PRO A 336 25.56 2.47 11.03
C PRO A 336 25.04 3.91 11.08
N PRO A 337 24.83 4.48 12.28
CA PRO A 337 24.40 5.86 12.40
C PRO A 337 25.38 6.78 11.66
N PRO A 338 24.87 7.77 10.92
CA PRO A 338 25.73 8.66 10.15
C PRO A 338 26.64 9.45 11.09
N LYS A 339 27.91 9.64 10.68
CA LYS A 339 28.84 10.50 11.38
C LYS A 339 28.47 11.96 11.10
N GLY A 340 27.82 12.64 12.03
CA GLY A 340 27.45 14.05 11.90
C GLY A 340 26.31 14.48 12.81
N PRO A 341 25.94 15.78 12.81
CA PRO A 341 24.79 16.27 13.55
C PRO A 341 23.52 15.58 13.03
N VAL A 342 22.89 14.77 13.87
CA VAL A 342 21.60 14.15 13.58
C VAL A 342 20.52 15.18 13.86
N ARG A 343 19.60 15.40 12.91
CA ARG A 343 18.39 16.17 13.20
C ARG A 343 17.63 15.47 14.34
N GLU A 344 17.56 16.12 15.49
CA GLU A 344 16.82 15.63 16.66
C GLU A 344 15.32 15.69 16.37
N ARG A 345 14.76 14.58 15.88
CA ARG A 345 13.37 14.24 16.13
C ARG A 345 13.36 12.91 16.84
N ASN A 346 12.75 12.90 18.03
CA ASN A 346 12.52 11.70 18.83
C ASN A 346 11.41 10.86 18.20
N GLY A 347 11.66 10.32 17.00
CA GLY A 347 10.66 9.63 16.17
C GLY A 347 10.25 8.24 16.67
N CYS A 348 10.66 7.85 17.90
CA CYS A 348 10.36 6.54 18.45
C CYS A 348 9.66 6.50 19.80
N ALA A 349 9.33 7.65 20.38
CA ALA A 349 8.67 7.70 21.67
C ALA A 349 7.35 8.48 21.66
N GLN A 350 6.98 9.13 20.55
CA GLN A 350 5.92 10.15 20.56
C GLN A 350 5.07 10.15 19.29
N VAL A 351 3.79 9.79 19.45
CA VAL A 351 2.70 9.95 18.50
C VAL A 351 2.09 11.33 18.61
N TYR A 352 1.95 12.02 17.49
CA TYR A 352 1.38 13.37 17.45
C TYR A 352 -0.09 13.32 17.04
N GLU A 353 -0.96 14.00 17.78
CA GLU A 353 -2.33 14.25 17.29
C GLU A 353 -2.26 15.12 16.04
N ARG A 354 -3.04 14.81 15.00
CA ARG A 354 -2.91 15.50 13.71
C ARG A 354 -3.97 16.59 13.52
N ASP A 355 -3.48 17.82 13.29
CA ASP A 355 -4.08 18.83 12.40
C ASP A 355 -3.22 18.90 11.13
N GLU A 356 -3.81 19.07 9.94
CA GLU A 356 -3.06 19.11 8.68
C GLU A 356 -2.12 20.32 8.57
N THR A 357 -2.31 21.33 9.42
CA THR A 357 -1.49 22.55 9.44
C THR A 357 -0.48 22.60 10.58
N LYS A 358 -0.67 21.78 11.63
CA LYS A 358 0.19 21.73 12.82
C LYS A 358 0.18 20.32 13.42
N LEU A 359 1.35 19.80 13.75
CA LEU A 359 1.43 18.64 14.64
C LEU A 359 0.87 19.07 16.00
N GLY A 360 -0.12 18.34 16.52
CA GLY A 360 -0.65 18.51 17.87
C GLY A 360 0.37 18.15 18.93
N ALA A 361 -0.04 18.07 20.20
CA ALA A 361 0.89 17.70 21.26
C ALA A 361 1.38 16.25 21.08
N PRO A 362 2.68 15.98 21.29
CA PRO A 362 3.18 14.61 21.33
C PRO A 362 2.54 13.83 22.49
N LYS A 363 2.24 12.55 22.25
CA LYS A 363 1.77 11.55 23.23
C LYS A 363 2.66 10.32 23.13
N SER A 364 2.95 9.64 24.22
CA SER A 364 3.62 8.34 24.10
C SER A 364 2.75 7.32 23.35
N VAL A 365 3.37 6.33 22.71
CA VAL A 365 2.65 5.19 22.10
C VAL A 365 1.73 4.55 23.12
N ASP A 366 2.21 4.32 24.35
CA ASP A 366 1.42 3.76 25.45
C ASP A 366 0.18 4.59 25.76
N LYS A 367 0.31 5.93 25.74
CA LYS A 367 -0.83 6.83 25.97
C LYS A 367 -1.85 6.73 24.83
N VAL A 368 -1.40 6.62 23.58
CA VAL A 368 -2.30 6.43 22.43
C VAL A 368 -3.03 5.09 22.50
N ILE A 369 -2.32 4.02 22.86
CA ILE A 369 -2.91 2.70 23.10
C ILE A 369 -3.96 2.80 24.21
N ALA A 370 -3.62 3.37 25.36
CA ALA A 370 -4.55 3.51 26.50
C ALA A 370 -5.80 4.34 26.14
N GLU A 371 -5.65 5.44 25.41
CA GLU A 371 -6.78 6.26 24.95
C GLU A 371 -7.68 5.52 23.95
N ALA A 372 -7.08 4.76 23.03
CA ALA A 372 -7.85 3.96 22.07
C ALA A 372 -8.56 2.79 22.77
N GLN A 373 -7.97 2.21 23.82
CA GLN A 373 -8.54 1.15 24.66
C GLN A 373 -9.76 1.67 25.39
N LYS A 374 -9.60 2.82 26.05
CA LYS A 374 -10.69 3.52 26.73
C LYS A 374 -11.85 3.84 25.77
N ARG A 375 -11.54 4.26 24.54
CA ARG A 375 -12.57 4.52 23.52
C ARG A 375 -13.29 3.25 23.07
N HIS A 376 -12.55 2.14 22.91
CA HIS A 376 -13.14 0.83 22.61
C HIS A 376 -14.09 0.35 23.71
N GLU A 377 -13.66 0.42 24.97
CA GLU A 377 -14.48 0.09 26.14
C GLU A 377 -15.76 0.94 26.22
N GLN A 378 -15.66 2.25 25.94
CA GLN A 378 -16.82 3.15 25.86
C GLN A 378 -17.80 2.70 24.77
N LEU A 379 -17.32 2.35 23.57
CA LEU A 379 -18.17 1.87 22.48
C LEU A 379 -18.83 0.53 22.79
N LEU A 380 -18.11 -0.39 23.45
CA LEU A 380 -18.68 -1.65 23.92
C LEU A 380 -19.80 -1.41 24.95
N HIS A 381 -19.55 -0.53 25.92
CA HIS A 381 -20.54 -0.16 26.92
C HIS A 381 -21.79 0.49 26.29
N GLU A 382 -21.62 1.40 25.33
CA GLU A 382 -22.72 2.00 24.57
C GLU A 382 -23.55 0.94 23.83
N ARG A 383 -22.89 0.02 23.10
CA ARG A 383 -23.56 -1.07 22.38
C ARG A 383 -24.35 -2.00 23.31
N GLN A 384 -23.74 -2.40 24.43
CA GLN A 384 -24.41 -3.22 25.44
C GLN A 384 -25.61 -2.48 26.03
N SER A 385 -25.49 -1.18 26.33
CA SER A 385 -26.59 -0.39 26.88
C SER A 385 -27.79 -0.31 25.93
N VAL A 386 -27.56 -0.21 24.62
CA VAL A 386 -28.62 -0.24 23.60
C VAL A 386 -29.29 -1.60 23.55
N LEU A 387 -28.51 -2.69 23.59
CA LEU A 387 -29.04 -4.05 23.64
C LEU A 387 -29.93 -4.27 24.88
N TRP A 388 -29.47 -3.83 26.04
CA TRP A 388 -30.24 -3.90 27.29
C TRP A 388 -31.53 -3.09 27.23
N ARG A 389 -31.52 -1.88 26.65
CA ARG A 389 -32.74 -1.07 26.43
C ARG A 389 -33.73 -1.78 25.50
N LEU A 390 -33.26 -2.42 24.44
CA LEU A 390 -34.11 -3.20 23.52
C LEU A 390 -34.71 -4.43 24.21
N LEU A 391 -33.91 -5.19 24.95
CA LEU A 391 -34.36 -6.34 25.73
C LEU A 391 -35.36 -5.93 26.82
N GLY A 392 -35.12 -4.82 27.51
CA GLY A 392 -36.05 -4.24 28.48
C GLY A 392 -37.41 -3.89 27.86
N ARG A 393 -37.41 -3.24 26.69
CA ARG A 393 -38.65 -2.93 25.95
C ARG A 393 -39.41 -4.19 25.51
N LEU A 394 -38.68 -5.23 25.06
CA LEU A 394 -39.30 -6.51 24.69
C LEU A 394 -39.92 -7.23 25.88
N ARG A 395 -39.26 -7.21 27.05
CA ARG A 395 -39.82 -7.75 28.30
C ARG A 395 -41.08 -7.00 28.73
N LEU A 396 -41.05 -5.66 28.69
CA LEU A 396 -42.21 -4.82 29.03
C LEU A 396 -43.39 -5.08 28.08
N ARG A 397 -43.16 -5.19 26.77
CA ARG A 397 -44.21 -5.52 25.80
C ARG A 397 -44.81 -6.91 26.02
N ARG A 398 -44.00 -7.90 26.37
CA ARG A 398 -44.50 -9.26 26.71
C ARG A 398 -45.30 -9.26 28.01
N ALA A 399 -44.93 -8.44 28.98
CA ALA A 399 -45.69 -8.31 30.22
C ALA A 399 -47.05 -7.63 30.00
N LEU A 400 -47.12 -6.61 29.14
CA LEU A 400 -48.37 -5.92 28.80
C LEU A 400 -49.32 -6.73 27.89
N ALA A 401 -48.80 -7.76 27.21
CA ALA A 401 -49.59 -8.64 26.33
C ALA A 401 -50.15 -9.88 27.04
N ARG A 402 -49.80 -10.08 28.32
CA ARG A 402 -50.38 -11.07 29.21
C ARG A 402 -51.35 -10.37 30.14
#